data_AF-A0A950T012-F1
#
_entry.id   AF-A0A950T012-F1
#
_cell.length_a   1.000
_cell.length_b   1.000
_cell.length_c   1.000
_cell.angle_alpha   90.00
_cell.angle_beta   90.00
_cell.angle_gamma   90.00
#
_symmetry.space_group_name_H-M   'P 1'
#
loop_
_entity.id
_entity.type
_entity.pdbx_description
1 polymer ?
#
loop_
_entity_poly.entity_id
_entity_poly.type
_entity_poly.pdbx_seq_one_letter_code
_entity_poly.pdbx_strand_id
1 'polypeptide(L)'
;YEAAYLLLMQRECPSWLYPVTMGATTIWERWDSLLPDGSVNPGEMTSFNHYALGAVADWLHRTIAGLAPAEPGYRRLDIRPHPGTGLTYARARHNTPYGIAESGWTLKDGQIEVVVMVPPNTTASVTLPGGNAAPTEVGTGTHRWSYPYPSAASKSIP
;
A
#
# COMPACT_ATOMS: atom_id res chain seq x y z
N TYR A 1 -3.88 -5.74 9.84
CA TYR A 1 -3.58 -6.31 8.52
C TYR A 1 -2.37 -7.26 8.52
N GLU A 2 -1.99 -7.88 9.66
CA GLU A 2 -0.74 -8.65 9.75
C GLU A 2 -0.62 -9.77 8.70
N ALA A 3 -1.64 -10.62 8.59
CA ALA A 3 -1.65 -11.71 7.61
C ALA A 3 -1.55 -11.21 6.16
N ALA A 4 -2.16 -10.06 5.83
CA ALA A 4 -2.09 -9.48 4.49
C ALA A 4 -0.66 -8.99 4.15
N TYR A 5 0.04 -8.42 5.13
CA TYR A 5 1.45 -8.05 4.98
C TYR A 5 2.35 -9.28 4.79
N LEU A 6 2.12 -10.35 5.57
CA LEU A 6 2.86 -11.59 5.40
C LEU A 6 2.65 -12.20 4.00
N LEU A 7 1.42 -12.18 3.48
CA LEU A 7 1.12 -12.61 2.11
C LEU A 7 1.79 -11.72 1.06
N LEU A 8 1.79 -10.40 1.23
CA LEU A 8 2.47 -9.47 0.33
C LEU A 8 3.98 -9.73 0.28
N MET A 9 4.58 -10.04 1.43
CA MET A 9 6.04 -10.20 1.57
C MET A 9 6.53 -11.62 1.25
N GLN A 10 5.64 -12.58 0.97
CA GLN A 10 6.01 -13.93 0.55
C GLN A 10 6.70 -13.89 -0.82
N ARG A 11 7.76 -14.69 -0.98
CA ARG A 11 8.63 -14.77 -2.17
C ARG A 11 8.61 -16.12 -2.86
N GLU A 12 8.07 -17.16 -2.23
CA GLU A 12 7.89 -18.48 -2.83
C GLU A 12 6.64 -18.53 -3.70
N CYS A 13 6.60 -19.45 -4.66
CA CYS A 13 5.42 -19.68 -5.48
C CYS A 13 4.35 -20.43 -4.66
N PRO A 14 3.06 -19.99 -4.66
CA PRO A 14 2.52 -18.80 -5.34
C PRO A 14 2.55 -17.53 -4.47
N SER A 15 3.05 -16.42 -5.02
CA SER A 15 3.03 -15.08 -4.39
C SER A 15 3.26 -13.95 -5.41
N TRP A 16 3.03 -12.69 -5.02
CA TRP A 16 3.33 -11.54 -5.88
C TRP A 16 4.82 -11.26 -6.06
N LEU A 17 5.66 -11.55 -5.06
CA LEU A 17 7.10 -11.33 -5.17
C LEU A 17 7.82 -12.49 -5.85
N TYR A 18 7.21 -13.68 -5.95
CA TYR A 18 7.81 -14.80 -6.69
C TYR A 18 8.14 -14.46 -8.16
N PRO A 19 7.21 -13.90 -8.98
CA PRO A 19 7.56 -13.44 -10.31
C PRO A 19 8.72 -12.44 -10.32
N VAL A 20 8.75 -11.52 -9.34
CA VAL A 20 9.81 -10.52 -9.20
C VAL A 20 11.17 -11.18 -8.90
N THR A 21 11.23 -12.18 -8.01
CA THR A 21 12.46 -12.93 -7.74
C THR A 21 12.92 -13.76 -8.94
N MET A 22 12.00 -14.11 -9.84
CA MET A 22 12.26 -14.77 -11.12
C MET A 22 12.53 -13.78 -12.28
N GLY A 23 12.67 -12.48 -12.02
CA GLY A 23 13.05 -11.48 -13.01
C GLY A 23 11.89 -10.83 -13.78
N ALA A 24 10.64 -11.01 -13.34
CA ALA A 24 9.49 -10.36 -13.95
C ALA A 24 9.57 -8.82 -13.86
N THR A 25 9.23 -8.15 -14.97
CA THR A 25 9.02 -6.69 -15.03
C THR A 25 7.56 -6.31 -15.25
N THR A 26 6.67 -7.31 -15.34
CA THR A 26 5.22 -7.20 -15.55
C THR A 26 4.50 -8.23 -14.69
N ILE A 27 3.19 -8.07 -14.49
CA ILE A 27 2.37 -9.07 -13.81
C ILE A 27 2.07 -10.22 -14.77
N TRP A 28 2.18 -11.45 -14.30
CA TRP A 28 1.90 -12.65 -15.10
C TRP A 28 0.43 -13.06 -15.00
N GLU A 29 -0.04 -13.82 -15.98
CA GLU A 29 -1.38 -14.40 -16.00
C GLU A 29 -1.56 -15.46 -14.91
N ARG A 30 -0.52 -16.24 -14.65
CA ARG A 30 -0.49 -17.26 -13.60
C ARG A 30 0.56 -16.90 -12.56
N TRP A 31 0.34 -17.33 -11.33
CA TRP A 31 1.35 -17.24 -10.27
C TRP A 31 2.65 -17.94 -10.67
N ASP A 32 2.51 -19.02 -11.44
CA ASP A 32 3.54 -19.96 -11.85
C ASP A 32 3.71 -19.99 -13.37
N SER A 33 3.51 -18.86 -14.07
CA SER A 33 3.78 -18.75 -15.52
C SER A 33 5.21 -19.20 -15.86
N LEU A 34 6.16 -18.92 -14.96
CA LEU A 34 7.45 -19.61 -14.89
C LEU A 34 7.46 -20.50 -13.63
N LEU A 35 7.75 -21.78 -13.79
CA LEU A 35 7.89 -22.73 -12.70
C LEU A 35 9.21 -22.52 -11.93
N PRO A 36 9.33 -23.03 -10.68
CA PRO A 36 10.56 -22.85 -9.89
C PRO A 36 11.83 -23.44 -10.53
N ASP A 37 11.69 -24.39 -11.45
CA ASP A 37 12.78 -24.98 -12.22
C ASP A 37 13.18 -24.15 -13.46
N GLY A 38 12.50 -23.03 -13.71
CA GLY A 38 12.74 -22.14 -14.85
C GLY A 38 12.02 -22.55 -16.14
N SER A 39 11.24 -23.64 -16.12
CA SER A 39 10.42 -24.02 -17.27
C SER A 39 9.13 -23.17 -17.33
N VAL A 40 8.62 -22.94 -18.54
CA VAL A 40 7.34 -22.26 -18.73
C VAL A 40 6.21 -23.20 -18.34
N ASN A 41 5.17 -22.66 -17.70
CA ASN A 41 3.98 -23.43 -17.36
C ASN A 41 3.44 -24.18 -18.60
N PRO A 42 3.20 -25.51 -18.51
CA PRO A 42 2.82 -26.30 -19.68
C PRO A 42 1.37 -26.07 -20.13
N GLY A 43 0.58 -25.29 -19.37
CA GLY A 43 -0.76 -24.93 -19.78
C GLY A 43 -0.78 -24.13 -21.08
N GLU A 44 -1.74 -24.43 -21.96
CA GLU A 44 -1.86 -23.80 -23.29
C GLU A 44 -2.07 -22.27 -23.24
N MET A 45 -2.47 -21.74 -22.09
CA MET A 45 -2.70 -20.31 -21.85
C MET A 45 -1.75 -19.81 -20.76
N THR A 46 -0.64 -19.21 -21.19
CA THR A 46 0.42 -18.65 -20.32
C THR A 46 0.94 -17.34 -20.91
N SER A 47 0.52 -16.21 -20.35
CA SER A 47 1.04 -14.87 -20.63
C SER A 47 1.88 -14.34 -19.47
N PHE A 48 2.99 -13.67 -19.81
CA PHE A 48 3.85 -12.95 -18.85
C PHE A 48 3.46 -11.47 -18.68
N ASN A 49 2.33 -11.04 -19.24
CA ASN A 49 1.87 -9.65 -19.16
C ASN A 49 0.34 -9.56 -19.10
N HIS A 50 -0.21 -9.77 -17.91
CA HIS A 50 -1.65 -9.77 -17.64
C HIS A 50 -1.91 -9.05 -16.32
N TYR A 51 -2.59 -7.90 -16.34
CA TYR A 51 -2.66 -7.01 -15.18
C TYR A 51 -3.55 -7.50 -14.03
N ALA A 52 -4.30 -8.60 -14.19
CA ALA A 52 -5.33 -9.04 -13.25
C ALA A 52 -4.79 -9.20 -11.81
N LEU A 53 -3.67 -9.90 -11.65
CA LEU A 53 -3.04 -10.07 -10.32
C LEU A 53 -2.38 -8.78 -9.80
N GLY A 54 -2.23 -7.76 -10.66
CA GLY A 54 -1.80 -6.41 -10.32
C GLY A 54 -2.85 -5.60 -9.57
N ALA A 55 -4.08 -6.12 -9.42
CA ALA A 55 -5.13 -5.51 -8.59
C ALA A 55 -4.69 -5.26 -7.13
N VAL A 56 -3.66 -5.97 -6.65
CA VAL A 56 -3.03 -5.71 -5.33
C VAL A 56 -2.54 -4.26 -5.18
N ALA A 57 -2.20 -3.57 -6.28
CA ALA A 57 -1.77 -2.18 -6.25
C ALA A 57 -2.82 -1.25 -5.63
N ASP A 58 -4.12 -1.55 -5.76
CA ASP A 58 -5.18 -0.78 -5.10
C ASP A 58 -5.05 -0.86 -3.57
N TRP A 59 -4.75 -2.05 -3.04
CA TRP A 59 -4.51 -2.25 -1.61
C TRP A 59 -3.24 -1.52 -1.12
N LEU A 60 -2.17 -1.49 -1.92
CA LEU A 60 -0.97 -0.71 -1.62
C LEU A 60 -1.30 0.79 -1.48
N HIS A 61 -2.09 1.35 -2.39
CA HIS A 61 -2.45 2.77 -2.35
C HIS A 61 -3.43 3.08 -1.22
N ARG A 62 -4.54 2.33 -1.13
CA ARG A 62 -5.66 2.67 -0.24
C ARG A 62 -5.46 2.21 1.20
N THR A 63 -4.68 1.16 1.43
CA THR A 63 -4.47 0.61 2.79
C THR A 63 -3.07 0.88 3.31
N ILE A 64 -2.01 0.50 2.59
CA ILE A 64 -0.65 0.69 3.09
C ILE A 64 -0.35 2.19 3.20
N ALA A 65 -0.45 2.93 2.10
CA ALA A 65 -0.29 4.38 2.11
C ALA A 65 -1.53 5.11 2.65
N GLY A 66 -2.70 4.47 2.60
CA GLY A 66 -3.92 4.99 3.22
C GLY A 66 -4.65 6.07 2.43
N LEU A 67 -4.47 6.15 1.10
CA LEU A 67 -5.09 7.18 0.26
C LEU A 67 -6.29 6.61 -0.50
N ALA A 68 -7.52 6.91 -0.05
CA ALA A 68 -8.75 6.42 -0.67
C ALA A 68 -9.76 7.57 -0.91
N PRO A 69 -10.67 7.41 -1.89
CA PRO A 69 -11.80 8.32 -2.04
C PRO A 69 -12.87 7.98 -0.99
N ALA A 70 -13.30 8.97 -0.20
CA ALA A 70 -14.50 8.86 0.64
C ALA A 70 -15.78 9.19 -0.17
N GLU A 71 -15.62 9.96 -1.25
CA GLU A 71 -16.67 10.31 -2.21
C GLU A 71 -16.17 10.10 -3.65
N PRO A 72 -17.06 9.82 -4.61
CA PRO A 72 -16.70 9.71 -6.02
C PRO A 72 -15.86 10.91 -6.50
N GLY A 73 -14.78 10.63 -7.21
CA GLY A 73 -13.90 11.67 -7.75
C GLY A 73 -12.99 12.37 -6.72
N TYR A 74 -12.89 11.87 -5.49
CA TYR A 74 -12.03 12.43 -4.42
C TYR A 74 -12.44 13.85 -3.96
N ARG A 75 -13.72 14.22 -4.05
CA ARG A 75 -14.21 15.48 -3.46
C ARG A 75 -14.00 15.51 -1.94
N ARG A 76 -14.12 14.32 -1.32
CA ARG A 76 -13.69 14.01 0.05
C ARG A 76 -12.76 12.79 0.03
N LEU A 77 -11.68 12.86 0.80
CA LEU A 77 -10.67 11.81 0.94
C LEU A 77 -10.88 11.04 2.25
N ASP A 78 -10.67 9.73 2.23
CA ASP A 78 -10.46 8.91 3.43
C ASP A 78 -8.97 8.62 3.54
N ILE A 79 -8.36 9.13 4.60
CA ILE A 79 -6.93 9.02 4.85
C ILE A 79 -6.72 8.12 6.07
N ARG A 80 -6.29 6.89 5.82
CA ARG A 80 -6.10 5.87 6.86
C ARG A 80 -4.88 5.01 6.56
N PRO A 81 -3.66 5.55 6.72
CA PRO A 81 -2.45 4.75 6.53
C PRO A 81 -2.41 3.61 7.53
N HIS A 82 -1.93 2.45 7.09
CA HIS A 82 -1.85 1.26 7.92
C HIS A 82 -0.44 0.66 7.88
N PRO A 83 0.51 1.22 8.64
CA PRO A 83 1.85 0.63 8.79
C PRO A 83 1.77 -0.83 9.20
N GLY A 84 2.64 -1.66 8.65
CA GLY A 84 2.67 -3.10 8.91
C GLY A 84 4.04 -3.72 8.69
N THR A 85 4.13 -5.01 8.97
CA THR A 85 5.39 -5.77 9.01
C THR A 85 6.16 -5.67 7.70
N GLY A 86 7.48 -5.46 7.82
CA GLY A 86 8.41 -5.41 6.69
C GLY A 86 8.55 -4.04 6.02
N LEU A 87 7.72 -3.06 6.37
CA LEU A 87 7.80 -1.70 5.84
C LEU A 87 8.06 -0.68 6.96
N THR A 88 9.02 0.20 6.72
CA THR A 88 9.28 1.38 7.57
C THR A 88 8.82 2.68 6.92
N TYR A 89 8.34 2.62 5.68
CA TYR A 89 7.89 3.79 4.94
C TYR A 89 6.92 3.37 3.84
N ALA A 90 5.93 4.21 3.58
CA ALA A 90 5.13 4.15 2.36
C ALA A 90 4.57 5.53 2.01
N ARG A 91 4.39 5.79 0.71
CA ARG A 91 3.78 7.03 0.20
C ARG A 91 3.03 6.73 -1.09
N ALA A 92 1.82 7.23 -1.19
CA ALA A 92 1.03 7.23 -2.42
C ALA A 92 0.65 8.66 -2.78
N ARG A 93 0.76 8.98 -4.07
CA ARG A 93 0.37 10.26 -4.66
C ARG A 93 -0.61 10.00 -5.80
N HIS A 94 -1.73 10.71 -5.80
CA HIS A 94 -2.76 10.56 -6.81
C HIS A 94 -3.13 11.92 -7.41
N ASN A 95 -3.14 12.00 -8.74
CA ASN A 95 -3.61 13.18 -9.46
C ASN A 95 -5.13 13.10 -9.57
N THR A 96 -5.83 13.69 -8.60
CA THR A 96 -7.28 13.80 -8.60
C THR A 96 -7.76 14.87 -9.59
N PRO A 97 -9.06 14.95 -9.91
CA PRO A 97 -9.64 16.08 -10.63
C PRO A 97 -9.41 17.45 -9.97
N TYR A 98 -9.10 17.49 -8.67
CA TYR A 98 -8.88 18.71 -7.89
C TYR A 98 -7.40 19.07 -7.71
N GLY A 99 -6.49 18.22 -8.21
CA GLY A 99 -5.05 18.33 -8.03
C GLY A 99 -4.46 17.15 -7.27
N ILE A 100 -3.24 17.32 -6.77
CA ILE A 100 -2.48 16.25 -6.13
C ILE A 100 -3.03 15.98 -4.73
N ALA A 101 -3.46 14.75 -4.50
CA ALA A 101 -3.66 14.17 -3.19
C ALA A 101 -2.49 13.27 -2.82
N GLU A 102 -2.10 13.27 -1.55
CA GLU A 102 -0.99 12.45 -1.08
C GLU A 102 -1.24 11.97 0.34
N SER A 103 -0.85 10.72 0.61
CA SER A 103 -0.74 10.18 1.96
C SER A 103 0.54 9.37 2.06
N GLY A 104 1.28 9.56 3.14
CA GLY A 104 2.48 8.79 3.41
C GLY A 104 2.85 8.81 4.88
N TRP A 105 3.67 7.84 5.26
CA TRP A 105 4.17 7.72 6.61
C TRP A 105 5.60 7.18 6.61
N THR A 106 6.34 7.54 7.65
CA THR A 106 7.71 7.05 7.93
C THR A 106 7.79 6.61 9.38
N LEU A 107 8.35 5.43 9.63
CA LEU A 107 8.73 4.93 10.94
C LEU A 107 10.24 5.08 11.11
N LYS A 108 10.65 5.86 12.13
CA LYS A 108 12.05 6.09 12.44
C LYS A 108 12.21 6.39 13.92
N ASP A 109 13.21 5.79 14.56
CA ASP A 109 13.59 6.07 15.96
C ASP A 109 12.43 5.97 16.96
N GLY A 110 11.54 4.98 16.78
CA GLY A 110 10.35 4.78 17.63
C GLY A 110 9.25 5.83 17.45
N GLN A 111 9.33 6.65 16.41
CA GLN A 111 8.33 7.63 16.02
C GLN A 111 7.71 7.24 14.69
N ILE A 112 6.45 7.62 14.51
CA ILE A 112 5.82 7.73 13.19
C ILE A 112 5.69 9.20 12.82
N GLU A 113 6.01 9.52 11.58
CA GLU A 113 5.59 10.76 10.93
C GLU A 113 4.56 10.41 9.86
N VAL A 114 3.40 11.07 9.87
CA VAL A 114 2.36 10.97 8.83
C VAL A 114 2.25 12.31 8.12
N VAL A 115 2.31 12.30 6.79
CA VAL A 115 2.20 13.49 5.94
C VAL A 115 1.06 13.29 4.94
N VAL A 116 0.16 14.27 4.88
CA VAL A 116 -1.03 14.24 4.02
C VAL A 116 -1.12 15.54 3.24
N MET A 117 -1.36 15.46 1.94
CA MET A 117 -1.64 16.60 1.08
C MET A 117 -3.08 16.53 0.58
N VAL A 118 -3.87 17.53 0.95
CA VAL A 118 -5.26 17.68 0.54
C VAL A 118 -5.33 18.79 -0.51
N PRO A 119 -5.75 18.49 -1.75
CA PRO A 119 -5.80 19.49 -2.81
C PRO A 119 -6.88 20.56 -2.56
N PRO A 120 -6.80 21.73 -3.22
CA PRO A 120 -7.82 22.77 -3.13
C PRO A 120 -9.23 22.23 -3.42
N ASN A 121 -10.25 22.87 -2.83
CA ASN A 121 -11.66 22.46 -3.00
C ASN A 121 -11.93 21.00 -2.64
N THR A 122 -11.19 20.41 -1.69
CA THR A 122 -11.46 19.08 -1.12
C THR A 122 -11.27 19.09 0.39
N THR A 123 -11.74 18.04 1.06
CA THR A 123 -11.53 17.79 2.49
C THR A 123 -11.11 16.35 2.72
N ALA A 124 -10.52 16.05 3.87
CA ALA A 124 -10.12 14.69 4.23
C ALA A 124 -10.56 14.31 5.65
N SER A 125 -10.99 13.07 5.81
CA SER A 125 -11.11 12.40 7.11
C SER A 125 -9.82 11.65 7.39
N VAL A 126 -9.11 12.00 8.46
CA VAL A 126 -7.80 11.42 8.77
C VAL A 126 -7.90 10.53 10.01
N THR A 127 -7.62 9.24 9.84
CA THR A 127 -7.47 8.26 10.93
C THR A 127 -5.99 7.94 11.10
N LEU A 128 -5.39 8.41 12.20
CA LEU A 128 -3.96 8.19 12.46
C LEU A 128 -3.67 6.76 12.93
N PRO A 129 -2.57 6.13 12.49
CA PRO A 129 -2.14 4.80 12.93
C PRO A 129 -2.01 4.67 14.45
N GLY A 130 -2.40 3.51 14.99
CA GLY A 130 -2.12 3.13 16.38
C GLY A 130 -3.01 3.78 17.44
N GLY A 131 -3.98 4.60 17.05
CA GLY A 131 -4.97 5.20 17.94
C GLY A 131 -6.38 4.66 17.68
N ASN A 132 -7.20 4.61 18.73
CA ASN A 132 -8.66 4.44 18.62
C ASN A 132 -9.40 5.80 18.58
N ALA A 133 -8.67 6.88 18.29
CA ALA A 133 -9.25 8.21 18.21
C ALA A 133 -10.21 8.30 17.02
N ALA A 134 -11.24 9.13 17.17
CA ALA A 134 -12.12 9.46 16.06
C ALA A 134 -11.32 10.11 14.91
N PRO A 135 -11.74 9.92 13.65
CA PRO A 135 -11.13 10.61 12.52
C PRO A 135 -11.15 12.14 12.72
N THR A 136 -10.06 12.80 12.31
CA THR A 136 -9.96 14.26 12.31
C THR A 136 -10.28 14.79 10.92
N GLU A 137 -11.21 15.74 10.81
CA GLU A 137 -11.48 16.41 9.55
C GLU A 137 -10.45 17.52 9.30
N VAL A 138 -9.89 17.54 8.08
CA VAL A 138 -8.96 18.58 7.64
C VAL A 138 -9.37 19.14 6.27
N GLY A 139 -9.09 20.42 6.05
CA GLY A 139 -9.28 21.07 4.76
C GLY A 139 -8.05 20.95 3.84
N THR A 140 -8.05 21.75 2.77
CA THR A 140 -6.90 21.92 1.86
C THR A 140 -5.61 22.24 2.61
N GLY A 141 -4.49 21.71 2.10
CA GLY A 141 -3.15 22.01 2.62
C GLY A 141 -2.30 20.77 2.85
N THR A 142 -1.11 20.99 3.41
CA THR A 142 -0.23 19.90 3.88
C THR A 142 -0.35 19.78 5.38
N HIS A 143 -0.70 18.59 5.85
CA HIS A 143 -0.89 18.27 7.25
C HIS A 143 0.17 17.26 7.69
N ARG A 144 0.69 17.43 8.91
CA ARG A 144 1.75 16.59 9.46
C ARG A 144 1.46 16.23 10.90
N TRP A 145 1.66 14.97 11.24
CA TRP A 145 1.57 14.46 12.60
C TRP A 145 2.79 13.63 12.91
N SER A 146 3.42 13.87 14.05
CA SER A 146 4.53 13.08 14.54
C SER A 146 4.29 12.68 15.98
N TYR A 147 4.40 11.40 16.29
CA TYR A 147 4.12 10.87 17.62
C TYR A 147 4.84 9.54 17.86
N PRO A 148 5.03 9.14 19.12
CA PRO A 148 5.60 7.83 19.45
C PRO A 148 4.75 6.72 18.85
N TYR A 149 5.39 5.80 18.14
CA TYR A 149 4.73 4.65 17.55
C TYR A 149 5.56 3.42 17.85
N PRO A 150 5.01 2.42 18.56
CA PRO A 150 5.74 1.19 18.81
C PRO A 150 6.11 0.60 17.45
N SER A 151 7.40 0.42 17.21
CA SER A 151 7.80 -0.28 15.99
C SER A 151 7.14 -1.65 16.03
N ALA A 152 6.65 -2.11 14.89
CA ALA A 152 6.50 -3.54 14.67
C ALA A 152 7.92 -4.14 14.57
N ALA A 153 8.75 -3.99 15.60
CA ALA A 153 10.01 -4.68 15.72
C ALA A 153 9.69 -6.17 15.86
N SER A 154 10.02 -6.89 14.79
CA SER A 154 10.38 -8.31 14.83
C SER A 154 9.47 -9.17 15.70
N LYS A 155 8.26 -9.47 15.24
CA LYS A 155 7.84 -10.86 15.37
C LYS A 155 8.64 -11.62 14.32
N SER A 156 9.84 -12.06 14.68
CA SER A 156 10.46 -13.20 14.01
C SER A 156 9.47 -14.35 14.16
N ILE A 157 8.87 -14.76 13.06
CA ILE A 157 8.05 -15.97 13.00
C ILE A 157 9.03 -17.10 12.60
N PRO A 158 8.93 -18.28 13.23
CA PRO A 158 9.81 -19.43 12.98
C PRO A 158 9.86 -19.85 11.51
#